data_AF-A0A679J4N1-F1
#
_entry.id   AF-A0A679J4N1-F1
#
_cell.length_a   1.000
_cell.length_b   1.000
_cell.length_c   1.000
_cell.angle_alpha   90.00
_cell.angle_beta   90.00
_cell.angle_gamma   90.00
#
_symmetry.space_group_name_H-M   'P 1'
#
loop_
_entity.id
_entity.type
_entity.pdbx_description
1 polymer ?
#
loop_
_entity_poly.entity_id
_entity_poly.type
_entity_poly.pdbx_seq_one_letter_code
_entity_poly.pdbx_strand_id
1 'polypeptide(L)' 'MDFAVIPIEKVKAAFARALALNADREAAARAAAQALGITPEAVCEVVDQQEAHTA' A
#
# COMPACT_ATOMS: atom_id res chain seq x y z
N MET A 1 8.83 0.57 22.94
CA MET A 1 8.38 1.13 21.65
C MET A 1 7.92 -0.05 20.81
N ASP A 2 6.61 -0.23 20.62
CA ASP A 2 6.07 -1.30 19.78
C ASP A 2 6.16 -0.88 18.31
N PHE A 3 6.95 -1.59 17.51
CA PHE A 3 7.03 -1.41 16.08
C PHE A 3 6.00 -2.31 15.41
N ALA A 4 5.00 -1.72 14.75
CA ALA A 4 4.04 -2.47 13.96
C ALA A 4 4.69 -2.95 12.65
N VAL A 5 5.07 -4.23 12.59
CA VAL A 5 5.58 -4.85 11.36
C VAL A 5 4.39 -5.31 10.52
N ILE A 6 4.16 -4.63 9.40
CA ILE A 6 3.13 -5.01 8.44
C ILE A 6 3.77 -5.78 7.29
N PRO A 7 3.35 -7.03 7.03
CA PRO A 7 3.82 -7.77 5.87
C PRO A 7 3.52 -7.03 4.57
N ILE A 8 4.51 -6.92 3.69
CA ILE A 8 4.41 -6.29 2.37
C ILE A 8 3.21 -6.82 1.57
N GLU A 9 2.96 -8.13 1.61
CA GLU A 9 1.83 -8.76 0.92
C GLU A 9 0.46 -8.24 1.40
N LYS A 10 0.34 -7.84 2.67
CA LYS A 10 -0.89 -7.21 3.18
C LYS A 10 -1.05 -5.78 2.64
N VAL A 11 0.05 -5.04 2.55
CA VAL A 11 0.08 -3.70 1.93
C VAL A 11 -0.36 -3.78 0.48
N LYS A 12 0.21 -4.71 -0.30
CA LYS A 12 -0.15 -4.95 -1.69
C LYS A 12 -1.61 -5.37 -1.86
N ALA A 13 -2.09 -6.32 -1.06
CA ALA A 13 -3.47 -6.78 -1.14
C ALA A 13 -4.47 -5.66 -0.81
N ALA A 14 -4.17 -4.83 0.19
CA ALA A 14 -4.98 -3.66 0.53
C ALA A 14 -4.99 -2.63 -0.59
N PHE A 15 -3.82 -2.32 -1.16
CA PHE A 15 -3.67 -1.39 -2.28
C PHE A 15 -4.40 -1.87 -3.54
N ALA A 16 -4.22 -3.13 -3.95
CA ALA A 16 -4.88 -3.69 -5.13
C ALA A 16 -6.41 -3.70 -4.99
N ARG A 17 -6.93 -4.00 -3.79
CA ARG A 17 -8.37 -3.91 -3.50
C ARG A 17 -8.86 -2.47 -3.57
N ALA A 18 -8.10 -1.52 -3.01
CA ALA A 18 -8.45 -0.10 -3.06
C ALA A 18 -8.40 0.46 -4.48
N LEU A 19 -7.47 0.00 -5.32
CA LEU A 19 -7.34 0.35 -6.73
C LEU A 19 -8.43 -0.31 -7.60
N ALA A 20 -8.93 -1.48 -7.22
CA ALA A 20 -10.10 -2.06 -7.89
C ALA A 20 -11.39 -1.26 -7.61
N LEU A 21 -11.45 -0.55 -6.48
CA LEU A 21 -12.59 0.29 -6.09
C LEU A 21 -12.45 1.75 -6.55
N ASN A 22 -11.23 2.24 -6.70
CA ASN A 22 -10.92 3.61 -7.10
C ASN A 22 -10.09 3.63 -8.38
N ALA A 23 -10.46 4.46 -9.35
CA ALA A 23 -9.65 4.63 -10.57
C ALA A 23 -8.32 5.38 -10.35
N ASP A 24 -8.07 5.90 -9.14
CA ASP A 24 -6.94 6.77 -8.82
C ASP A 24 -5.94 6.10 -7.86
N ARG A 25 -4.65 6.13 -8.22
CA ARG A 25 -3.54 5.50 -7.47
C ARG A 25 -3.38 6.15 -6.09
N GLU A 26 -3.56 7.46 -6.00
CA GLU A 26 -3.37 8.23 -4.78
C GLU A 26 -4.51 7.97 -3.78
N ALA A 27 -5.76 7.93 -4.28
CA ALA A 27 -6.92 7.53 -3.49
C ALA A 27 -6.79 6.09 -2.96
N ALA A 28 -6.29 5.18 -3.80
CA ALA A 28 -6.05 3.78 -3.41
C ALA A 28 -4.97 3.67 -2.31
N ALA A 29 -3.88 4.43 -2.42
CA ALA A 29 -2.83 4.47 -1.40
C ALA A 29 -3.36 4.98 -0.05
N ARG A 30 -4.15 6.05 -0.04
CA ARG A 30 -4.76 6.59 1.20
C ARG A 30 -5.72 5.59 1.85
N ALA A 31 -6.56 4.93 1.06
CA ALA A 31 -7.50 3.92 1.57
C ALA A 31 -6.78 2.70 2.15
N ALA A 32 -5.74 2.21 1.48
CA ALA A 32 -4.91 1.11 1.97
C ALA A 32 -4.14 1.49 3.25
N ALA A 33 -3.59 2.71 3.29
CA ALA A 33 -2.87 3.24 4.44
C ALA A 33 -3.79 3.36 5.67
N GLN A 34 -5.01 3.87 5.49
CA GLN A 34 -6.00 3.96 6.54
C GLN A 34 -6.43 2.59 7.08
N ALA A 35 -6.61 1.60 6.20
CA ALA A 35 -6.98 0.24 6.59
C ALA A 35 -5.87 -0.48 7.39
N LEU A 36 -4.61 -0.14 7.12
CA LEU A 36 -3.44 -0.77 7.74
C LEU A 36 -2.85 0.06 8.89
N GLY A 37 -3.33 1.27 9.12
CA GLY A 37 -2.82 2.17 10.16
C GLY A 37 -1.41 2.69 9.88
N ILE A 38 -1.06 2.87 8.60
CA ILE A 38 0.24 3.40 8.15
C ILE A 38 0.05 4.67 7.34
N THR A 39 1.16 5.23 6.85
CA THR A 39 1.13 6.41 5.97
C THR A 39 0.94 6.01 4.50
N PRO A 40 0.27 6.85 3.70
CA PRO A 40 0.15 6.64 2.24
C PRO A 40 1.50 6.53 1.55
N GLU A 41 2.51 7.28 2.02
CA GLU A 41 3.86 7.25 1.48
C GLU A 41 4.49 5.85 1.63
N ALA A 42 4.35 5.21 2.80
CA ALA A 42 4.85 3.87 3.02
C ALA A 42 4.16 2.82 2.13
N VAL A 43 2.88 3.03 1.80
CA VAL A 43 2.17 2.19 0.82
C VAL A 43 2.77 2.36 -0.57
N CYS A 44 2.98 3.60 -1.01
CA CYS A 44 3.57 3.89 -2.32
C CYS A 44 4.99 3.31 -2.43
N GLU A 45 5.85 3.50 -1.43
CA GLU A 45 7.22 2.95 -1.42
C GLU A 45 7.23 1.43 -1.59
N VAL A 46 6.31 0.72 -0.94
CA VAL A 46 6.20 -0.74 -1.05
C VAL A 46 5.70 -1.17 -2.43
N VAL A 47 4.80 -0.41 -3.04
CA VAL A 47 4.28 -0.68 -4.39
C VAL A 47 5.34 -0.37 -5.45
N ASP A 48 6.05 0.76 -5.34
CA ASP A 48 7.08 1.20 -6.29
C ASP A 48 8.29 0.25 -6.29
N GLN A 49 8.71 -0.25 -5.12
CA GLN A 49 9.77 -1.26 -5.03
C GLN A 49 9.44 -2.58 -5.74
N GLN A 50 8.15 -2.88 -5.95
CA GLN A 50 7.73 -4.08 -6.69
C GLN A 50 7.86 -3.89 -8.19
N GLU A 51 7.48 -2.72 -8.73
CA GLU A 51 7.64 -2.41 -10.16
C GLU A 51 9.11 -2.46 -10.57
N ALA A 52 10.02 -2.01 -9.69
CA ALA A 52 11.46 -2.03 -9.92
C ALA A 52 12.11 -3.43 -9.90
N HIS A 53 11.48 -4.45 -9.30
CA HIS A 53 11.99 -5.83 -9.27
C HIS A 53 11.32 -6.75 -10.30
N THR A 54 10.29 -6.28 -10.99
CA THR A 54 9.52 -7.06 -11.97
C THR A 54 9.82 -6.62 -13.43
N ALA A 55 10.65 -5.60 -13.63
CA ALA A 55 11.16 -5.15 -14.93
C ALA A 55 12.54 -5.78 -15.24
#